data_AF-A0A5N7C849-F1
#
_entry.id   AF-A0A5N7C849-F1
#
_cell.length_a   1.000
_cell.length_b   1.000
_cell.length_c   1.000
_cell.angle_alpha   90.00
_cell.angle_beta   90.00
_cell.angle_gamma   90.00
#
_symmetry.space_group_name_H-M   'P 1'
#
loop_
_entity.id
_entity.type
_entity.pdbx_description
1 polymer ?
#
loop_
_entity_poly.entity_id
_entity_poly.type
_entity_poly.pdbx_seq_one_letter_code
_entity_poly.pdbx_strand_id
1 'polypeptide(L)'
;MAAITKPHRSLLVAANRSASVLHAGGSRVPYMGPAPGPEGSLKWKSLLGVEGSPIEYSWKWNTATGKPDVRYTIEAIGPWRATDLDPLKQQATLEMLYRIADVVSSVDLT
;
A
#
# COMPACT_ATOMS: atom_id res chain seq x y z
N MET A 1 -26.92 17.43 -6.39
CA MET A 1 -26.70 15.97 -6.22
C MET A 1 -25.90 15.52 -7.44
N ALA A 2 -24.57 15.43 -7.34
CA ALA A 2 -23.74 15.04 -8.49
C ALA A 2 -23.41 13.55 -8.37
N ALA A 3 -23.79 12.79 -9.39
CA ALA A 3 -23.60 11.36 -9.49
C ALA A 3 -22.11 11.02 -9.59
N ILE A 4 -21.64 10.11 -8.73
CA ILE A 4 -20.31 9.51 -8.82
C ILE A 4 -20.44 8.30 -9.75
N THR A 5 -20.17 8.51 -11.04
CA THR A 5 -19.94 7.43 -11.99
C THR A 5 -18.48 6.97 -11.89
N LYS A 6 -18.26 5.73 -11.45
CA LYS A 6 -16.99 4.98 -11.56
C LYS A 6 -17.05 4.07 -12.80
N PRO A 7 -15.94 3.43 -13.25
CA PRO A 7 -14.52 3.77 -13.10
C PRO A 7 -13.76 3.54 -14.44
N HIS A 8 -12.83 4.41 -14.83
CA HIS A 8 -11.97 4.12 -16.00
C HIS A 8 -10.49 4.22 -15.64
N ARG A 9 -9.85 3.04 -15.61
CA ARG A 9 -8.46 2.60 -15.93
C ARG A 9 -7.27 3.57 -15.90
N SER A 10 -7.47 4.88 -15.99
CA SER A 10 -6.45 5.93 -16.10
C SER A 10 -5.75 6.25 -14.77
N LEU A 11 -6.43 6.07 -13.63
CA LEU A 11 -5.88 6.39 -12.31
C LEU A 11 -4.82 5.39 -11.83
N LEU A 12 -4.88 4.14 -12.30
CA LEU A 12 -3.88 3.11 -11.96
C LEU A 12 -2.49 3.44 -12.56
N VAL A 13 -2.47 4.13 -13.71
CA VAL A 13 -1.22 4.51 -14.41
C VAL A 13 -0.56 5.73 -13.77
N ALA A 14 -1.33 6.67 -13.20
CA ALA A 14 -0.79 7.87 -12.57
C ALA A 14 -0.12 7.58 -11.20
N ALA A 15 -0.65 6.62 -10.44
CA ALA A 15 0.00 6.12 -9.23
C ALA A 15 1.35 5.44 -9.50
N ASN A 16 1.59 5.01 -10.75
CA ASN A 16 2.73 4.20 -11.15
C ASN A 16 4.06 4.98 -11.31
N ARG A 17 4.01 6.33 -11.40
CA ARG A 17 5.21 7.16 -11.60
C ARG A 17 5.90 7.58 -10.30
N SER A 18 5.19 7.58 -9.17
CA SER A 18 5.81 7.74 -7.83
C SER A 18 6.08 6.38 -7.17
N ALA A 19 5.38 5.33 -7.60
CA ALA A 19 5.63 3.95 -7.19
C ALA A 19 6.80 3.30 -7.96
N SER A 20 7.64 4.08 -8.66
CA SER A 20 8.79 3.56 -9.42
C SER A 20 9.89 2.98 -8.52
N VAL A 21 9.87 3.28 -7.21
CA VAL A 21 10.70 2.57 -6.21
C VAL A 21 10.14 1.16 -5.89
N LEU A 22 8.90 0.86 -6.29
CA LEU A 22 8.18 -0.38 -5.94
C LEU A 22 7.95 -1.36 -7.12
N HIS A 23 8.28 -1.01 -8.37
CA HIS A 23 7.75 -1.72 -9.57
C HIS A 23 8.76 -2.23 -10.62
N ALA A 24 10.05 -2.36 -10.32
CA ALA A 24 11.00 -2.90 -11.29
C ALA A 24 10.96 -4.45 -11.36
N GLY A 25 10.44 -4.98 -12.47
CA GLY A 25 10.80 -6.28 -13.07
C GLY A 25 10.46 -7.54 -12.28
N GLY A 26 9.28 -8.15 -12.55
CA GLY A 26 8.96 -9.53 -12.14
C GLY A 26 8.95 -9.83 -10.64
N SER A 27 9.12 -8.80 -9.80
CA SER A 27 9.36 -8.91 -8.38
C SER A 27 8.13 -8.49 -7.58
N ARG A 28 7.78 -9.34 -6.62
CA ARG A 28 6.85 -9.07 -5.53
C ARG A 28 7.15 -7.69 -4.95
N VAL A 29 6.15 -6.83 -4.81
CA VAL A 29 6.26 -5.72 -3.84
C VAL A 29 6.43 -6.41 -2.49
N PRO A 30 7.61 -6.31 -1.83
CA PRO A 30 8.01 -7.27 -0.80
C PRO A 30 7.03 -7.36 0.37
N TYR A 31 6.27 -6.28 0.60
CA TYR A 31 5.34 -6.14 1.71
C TYR A 31 3.86 -6.31 1.33
N MET A 32 3.51 -6.61 0.07
CA MET A 32 2.11 -6.84 -0.33
C MET A 32 1.66 -8.29 -0.12
N GLY A 33 2.56 -9.16 0.34
CA GLY A 33 2.27 -10.58 0.50
C GLY A 33 2.14 -11.33 -0.84
N PRO A 34 1.57 -12.55 -0.81
CA PRO A 34 1.36 -13.34 -2.01
C PRO A 34 0.38 -12.65 -2.96
N ALA A 35 0.62 -12.78 -4.26
CA ALA A 35 -0.34 -12.36 -5.27
C ALA A 35 -1.70 -13.06 -5.07
N PRO A 36 -2.82 -12.41 -5.44
CA PRO A 36 -4.13 -13.07 -5.44
C PRO A 36 -4.11 -14.37 -6.25
N GLY A 37 -4.93 -15.34 -5.84
CA GLY A 37 -5.15 -16.56 -6.61
C GLY A 37 -5.84 -16.27 -7.96
N PRO A 38 -5.94 -17.27 -8.85
CA PRO A 38 -6.57 -17.11 -10.18
C PRO A 38 -7.97 -16.49 -10.14
N GLU A 39 -8.74 -16.81 -9.10
CA GLU A 39 -10.11 -16.31 -8.88
C GLU A 39 -10.16 -14.95 -8.15
N GLY A 40 -9.01 -14.29 -7.98
CA GLY A 40 -8.88 -13.06 -7.19
C GLY A 40 -8.93 -13.27 -5.67
N SER A 41 -8.83 -14.53 -5.20
CA SER A 41 -8.83 -14.83 -3.77
C SER A 41 -7.55 -14.34 -3.09
N LEU A 42 -7.72 -13.55 -2.03
CA LEU A 42 -6.61 -13.08 -1.21
C LEU A 42 -6.28 -14.12 -0.16
N LYS A 43 -5.02 -14.57 -0.10
CA LYS A 43 -4.55 -15.45 1.00
C LYS A 43 -4.74 -14.77 2.36
N TRP A 44 -4.53 -13.46 2.40
CA TRP A 44 -4.68 -12.64 3.59
C TRP A 44 -5.53 -11.42 3.28
N LYS A 45 -6.51 -11.14 4.14
CA LYS A 45 -7.37 -9.97 4.03
C LYS A 45 -6.93 -8.93 5.05
N SER A 46 -6.51 -7.79 4.54
CA SER A 46 -6.26 -6.60 5.33
C SER A 46 -7.57 -5.99 5.85
N LEU A 47 -7.46 -5.20 6.91
CA LEU A 47 -8.58 -4.36 7.38
C LEU A 47 -8.59 -2.97 6.71
N LEU A 48 -7.61 -2.65 5.86
CA LEU A 48 -7.55 -1.36 5.17
C LEU A 48 -8.64 -1.26 4.09
N GLY A 49 -8.55 -2.07 3.04
CA GLY A 49 -9.55 -2.11 1.98
C GLY A 49 -10.78 -2.93 2.38
N VAL A 50 -11.98 -2.50 1.98
CA VAL A 50 -13.24 -3.23 2.23
C VAL A 50 -13.20 -4.64 1.60
N GLU A 51 -12.50 -4.77 0.48
CA GLU A 51 -12.24 -6.02 -0.23
C GLU A 51 -11.08 -6.85 0.34
N GLY A 52 -10.37 -6.34 1.35
CA GLY A 52 -9.23 -6.99 1.99
C GLY A 52 -7.86 -6.61 1.42
N SER A 53 -7.77 -5.59 0.56
CA SER A 53 -6.49 -5.10 0.00
C SER A 53 -5.58 -4.53 1.09
N PRO A 54 -4.27 -4.90 1.11
CA PRO A 54 -3.29 -4.35 2.06
C PRO A 54 -2.81 -2.94 1.72
N ILE A 55 -3.40 -2.31 0.70
CA ILE A 55 -3.09 -0.94 0.32
C ILE A 55 -4.37 -0.17 0.05
N GLU A 56 -4.42 1.05 0.59
CA GLU A 56 -5.45 2.04 0.31
C GLU A 56 -4.81 3.33 -0.23
N TYR A 57 -5.50 3.97 -1.16
CA TYR A 57 -5.13 5.28 -1.69
C TYR A 57 -6.12 6.32 -1.21
N SER A 58 -5.61 7.47 -0.75
CA SER A 58 -6.45 8.60 -0.36
C SER A 58 -5.94 9.91 -0.96
N TRP A 59 -6.85 10.87 -1.12
CA TRP A 59 -6.55 12.18 -1.69
C TRP A 59 -6.91 13.27 -0.68
N LYS A 60 -5.96 14.14 -0.38
CA LYS A 60 -6.21 15.35 0.43
C LYS A 60 -6.46 16.53 -0.51
N TRP A 61 -7.69 17.02 -0.52
CA TRP A 61 -8.14 18.10 -1.40
C TRP A 61 -8.10 19.51 -0.77
N ASN A 62 -7.47 19.67 0.39
CA ASN A 62 -7.48 20.91 1.18
C ASN A 62 -6.54 22.01 0.63
N THR A 63 -6.54 22.21 -0.69
CA THR A 63 -5.77 23.26 -1.36
C THR A 63 -6.71 24.06 -2.26
N ALA A 64 -6.88 25.35 -1.99
CA ALA A 64 -7.82 26.21 -2.73
C ALA A 64 -7.48 26.34 -4.23
N THR A 65 -6.20 26.20 -4.60
CA THR A 65 -5.70 26.41 -5.98
C THR A 65 -4.71 25.32 -6.44
N GLY A 66 -4.63 24.20 -5.72
CA GLY A 66 -3.60 23.16 -5.92
C GLY A 66 -4.14 21.83 -6.43
N LYS A 67 -3.20 20.96 -6.86
CA LYS A 67 -3.47 19.53 -7.04
C LYS A 67 -3.55 18.86 -5.66
N PRO A 68 -4.37 17.81 -5.51
CA PRO A 68 -4.46 17.08 -4.25
C PRO A 68 -3.16 16.35 -3.90
N ASP A 69 -2.88 16.21 -2.62
CA ASP A 69 -1.85 15.29 -2.15
C ASP A 69 -2.39 13.86 -2.25
N VAL A 70 -1.68 13.00 -2.98
CA VAL A 70 -1.94 11.57 -3.02
C VAL A 70 -1.23 10.91 -1.85
N ARG A 71 -1.97 10.13 -1.07
CA ARG A 71 -1.49 9.42 0.11
C ARG A 71 -1.74 7.94 -0.04
N TYR A 72 -0.87 7.15 0.58
CA TYR A 72 -0.92 5.70 0.58
C TYR A 72 -0.95 5.23 2.03
N THR A 73 -1.86 4.32 2.34
CA THR A 73 -1.86 3.56 3.59
C THR A 73 -1.56 2.12 3.24
N ILE A 74 -0.54 1.53 3.87
CA ILE A 74 -0.10 0.17 3.58
C ILE A 74 -0.06 -0.64 4.87
N GLU A 75 -0.60 -1.84 4.82
CA GLU A 75 -0.39 -2.87 5.83
C GLU A 75 0.68 -3.83 5.30
N ALA A 76 1.88 -3.80 5.90
CA ALA A 76 2.96 -4.70 5.48
C ALA A 76 2.63 -6.15 5.86
N ILE A 77 2.73 -7.05 4.89
CA ILE A 77 2.47 -8.49 5.05
C ILE A 77 3.82 -9.24 5.06
N GLY A 78 4.15 -9.78 6.23
CA GLY A 78 5.31 -10.66 6.42
C GLY A 78 4.97 -12.15 6.35
N PRO A 79 5.98 -13.03 6.27
CA PRO A 79 5.80 -14.48 6.20
C PRO A 79 5.25 -15.10 7.50
N TRP A 80 5.49 -14.47 8.65
CA TRP A 80 5.14 -15.00 9.98
C TRP A 80 3.88 -14.38 10.59
N ARG A 81 3.21 -13.51 9.84
CA ARG A 81 2.01 -12.79 10.29
C ARG A 81 0.95 -13.74 10.85
N ALA A 82 0.33 -13.35 11.97
CA ALA A 82 -0.77 -14.08 12.61
C ALA A 82 -0.39 -15.53 13.01
N THR A 83 0.90 -15.80 13.14
CA THR A 83 1.43 -16.97 13.83
C THR A 83 1.90 -16.54 15.23
N ASP A 84 2.24 -17.50 16.08
CA ASP A 84 2.79 -17.23 17.41
C ASP A 84 4.10 -16.41 17.37
N LEU A 85 4.80 -16.41 16.23
CA LEU A 85 6.03 -15.63 16.02
C LEU A 85 5.79 -14.14 15.73
N ASP A 86 4.62 -13.78 15.20
CA ASP A 86 4.22 -12.39 14.93
C ASP A 86 2.70 -12.23 15.06
N PRO A 87 2.14 -12.39 16.28
CA PRO A 87 0.69 -12.36 16.49
C PRO A 87 0.09 -10.97 16.22
N LEU A 88 0.89 -9.91 16.42
CA LEU A 88 0.50 -8.53 16.22
C LEU A 88 0.78 -7.99 14.81
N LYS A 89 1.39 -8.79 13.94
CA LYS A 89 1.68 -8.44 12.54
C LYS A 89 2.60 -7.22 12.39
N GLN A 90 3.53 -7.04 13.34
CA GLN A 90 4.35 -5.83 13.44
C GLN A 90 5.69 -5.95 12.72
N GLN A 91 6.22 -7.16 12.60
CA GLN A 91 7.60 -7.38 12.15
C GLN A 91 7.86 -6.80 10.75
N ALA A 92 6.95 -7.07 9.80
CA ALA A 92 7.08 -6.58 8.43
C ALA A 92 6.96 -5.06 8.34
N THR A 93 6.13 -4.44 9.18
CA THR A 93 5.99 -2.98 9.24
C THR A 93 7.26 -2.33 9.75
N LEU A 94 7.86 -2.88 10.80
CA LEU A 94 9.13 -2.38 11.34
C LEU A 94 10.24 -2.50 10.29
N GLU A 95 10.38 -3.66 9.65
CA GLU A 95 11.37 -3.84 8.58
C GLU A 95 11.17 -2.83 7.44
N MET A 96 9.91 -2.63 7.01
CA MET A 96 9.58 -1.65 5.98
C MET A 96 9.98 -0.22 6.39
N LEU A 97 9.71 0.19 7.64
CA LEU A 97 10.08 1.52 8.15
C LEU A 97 11.60 1.73 8.14
N TYR A 98 12.38 0.73 8.58
CA TYR A 98 13.85 0.80 8.51
C TYR A 98 14.35 0.97 7.07
N ARG A 99 13.79 0.23 6.11
CA ARG A 99 14.17 0.39 4.68
C ARG A 99 13.75 1.74 4.09
N ILE A 100 12.63 2.31 4.54
CA ILE A 100 12.23 3.64 4.11
C ILE A 100 13.21 4.68 4.67
N ALA A 101 13.66 4.53 5.92
CA ALA A 101 14.63 5.43 6.54
C ALA A 101 15.99 5.43 5.80
N ASP A 102 16.41 4.30 5.23
CA ASP A 102 17.63 4.22 4.40
C ASP A 102 17.56 5.09 3.13
N VAL A 103 16.35 5.36 2.62
CA VAL A 103 16.14 6.08 1.35
C VAL A 103 15.59 7.49 1.56
N VAL A 104 14.83 7.71 2.62
CA VAL A 104 14.15 8.96 2.93
C VAL A 104 14.78 9.56 4.18
N SER A 105 15.70 10.51 3.97
CA SER A 105 16.53 11.10 5.03
C SER A 105 15.75 11.88 6.11
N SER A 106 14.47 12.17 5.88
CA SER A 106 13.61 12.88 6.84
C SER A 106 12.82 11.95 7.76
N VAL A 107 12.97 10.63 7.64
CA VAL A 107 12.28 9.68 8.52
C VAL A 107 12.97 9.64 9.88
N ASP A 108 12.15 9.67 10.93
CA ASP A 108 12.56 9.51 12.33
C ASP A 108 11.98 8.20 12.88
N LEU A 109 12.82 7.41 13.56
CA LEU A 109 12.48 6.11 14.15
C LEU A 109 12.68 6.08 15.68
N THR A 110 12.87 7.25 16.31
CA THR A 110 13.16 7.38 17.76
C THR A 110 11.94 7.63 18.63
#